data_AF-A0A2K3LWG2-F1
#
_entry.id   AF-A0A2K3LWG2-F1
#
_cell.length_a   1.000
_cell.length_b   1.000
_cell.length_c   1.000
_cell.angle_alpha   90.00
_cell.angle_beta   90.00
_cell.angle_gamma   90.00
#
_symmetry.space_group_name_H-M   'P 1'
#
loop_
_entity.id
_entity.type
_entity.pdbx_description
1 polymer ?
#
loop_
_entity_poly.entity_id
_entity_poly.type
_entity_poly.pdbx_seq_one_letter_code
_entity_poly.pdbx_strand_id
1 'polypeptide(L)'
;MAANQNTCSETDSMKAFYASLESSKTTPLSHGFYVPIEKTKKAINILKELLSKKFPLLLHPGRSIVLKDTLKYLLNLPQNEGFCMTTKSELQKLLQCFEQWSVEYHNADGLSTTAKTELSNASEVMNDLEANVKEFHEMDKEEMCLSNKLVCLQERKRKLEEQIEIINIEIAKSAKEKDKVGKRKTELYQTGKELKSKRDDLMINVPRLKAEQVLANKTRDNIEAEWFKLQKQFIPLVARVASSSLPPQASHA
;
A
#
# COMPACT_ATOMS: atom_id res chain seq x y z
N MET A 1 -69.76 -64.06 -50.87
CA MET A 1 -68.80 -65.14 -50.54
C MET A 1 -68.22 -65.64 -51.85
N ALA A 2 -67.03 -65.17 -52.21
CA ALA A 2 -66.35 -65.57 -53.44
C ALA A 2 -64.93 -65.99 -53.04
N ALA A 3 -64.62 -67.27 -53.20
CA ALA A 3 -63.27 -67.81 -53.10
C ALA A 3 -62.88 -68.25 -54.51
N ASN A 4 -62.05 -67.42 -55.16
CA ASN A 4 -61.49 -67.72 -56.48
C ASN A 4 -60.09 -68.28 -56.27
N GLN A 5 -59.93 -69.56 -56.57
CA GLN A 5 -58.65 -70.26 -56.64
C GLN A 5 -58.01 -69.99 -58.00
N ASN A 6 -56.79 -69.45 -58.04
CA ASN A 6 -55.72 -69.97 -58.90
C ASN A 6 -54.41 -69.21 -58.63
N THR A 7 -53.67 -69.67 -57.63
CA THR A 7 -52.24 -69.40 -57.47
C THR A 7 -51.47 -70.32 -58.39
N CYS A 8 -51.24 -69.91 -59.63
CA CYS A 8 -50.30 -70.56 -60.54
C CYS A 8 -49.76 -69.54 -61.55
N SER A 9 -48.97 -68.56 -61.09
CA SER A 9 -48.21 -67.67 -61.99
C SER A 9 -46.91 -67.08 -61.42
N GLU A 10 -46.55 -67.31 -60.15
CA GLU A 10 -45.30 -66.78 -59.58
C GLU A 10 -44.13 -67.77 -59.63
N THR A 11 -44.39 -69.09 -59.61
CA THR A 11 -43.35 -70.12 -59.64
C THR A 11 -42.69 -70.29 -61.00
N ASP A 12 -43.43 -70.08 -62.10
CA ASP A 12 -42.89 -70.11 -63.46
C ASP A 12 -42.09 -68.84 -63.79
N SER A 13 -42.45 -67.70 -63.19
CA SER A 13 -41.69 -66.45 -63.26
C SER A 13 -40.34 -66.55 -62.54
N MET A 14 -40.29 -67.19 -61.36
CA MET A 14 -39.03 -67.45 -60.64
C MET A 14 -38.11 -68.40 -61.41
N LYS A 15 -38.64 -69.45 -62.07
CA LYS A 15 -37.83 -70.36 -62.90
C LYS A 15 -37.22 -69.67 -64.11
N ALA A 16 -37.95 -68.76 -64.76
CA ALA A 16 -37.43 -67.98 -65.89
C ALA A 16 -36.33 -66.99 -65.46
N PHE A 17 -36.43 -66.43 -64.25
CA PHE A 17 -35.41 -65.53 -63.70
C PHE A 17 -34.08 -66.25 -63.40
N TYR A 18 -34.11 -67.43 -62.79
CA TYR A 18 -32.88 -68.20 -62.52
C TYR A 18 -32.31 -68.88 -63.79
N ALA A 19 -33.14 -69.25 -64.77
CA ALA A 19 -32.67 -69.72 -66.08
C ALA A 19 -31.95 -68.63 -66.90
N SER A 20 -32.31 -67.35 -66.69
CA SER A 20 -31.61 -66.19 -67.23
C SER A 20 -30.21 -66.01 -66.61
N LEU A 21 -30.03 -66.38 -65.34
CA LEU A 21 -28.75 -66.30 -64.62
C LEU A 21 -27.76 -67.43 -64.98
N GLU A 22 -28.26 -68.58 -65.48
CA GLU A 22 -27.41 -69.73 -65.84
C GLU A 22 -27.06 -69.80 -67.34
N SER A 23 -27.71 -69.03 -68.21
CA SER A 23 -27.45 -69.06 -69.67
C SER A 23 -26.30 -68.17 -70.16
N SER A 24 -25.59 -67.46 -69.27
CA SER A 24 -24.40 -66.68 -69.65
C SER A 24 -23.11 -67.34 -69.14
N LYS A 25 -22.89 -68.58 -69.60
CA LYS A 25 -21.54 -69.20 -69.61
C LYS A 25 -21.17 -69.58 -71.04
N THR A 26 -20.25 -68.76 -71.56
CA THR A 26 -19.22 -69.04 -72.57
C THR A 26 -19.66 -69.34 -73.99
N THR A 27 -19.74 -68.27 -74.79
CA THR A 27 -19.21 -68.25 -76.16
C THR A 27 -17.94 -67.38 -76.18
N PRO A 28 -16.79 -67.89 -76.63
CA PRO A 28 -15.52 -67.18 -76.56
C PRO A 28 -15.43 -66.15 -77.69
N LEU A 29 -15.55 -64.87 -77.34
CA LEU A 29 -15.28 -63.77 -78.25
C LEU A 29 -13.98 -63.07 -77.82
N SER A 30 -12.92 -63.40 -78.56
CA SER A 30 -11.81 -62.52 -78.93
C SER A 30 -11.32 -61.50 -77.91
N HIS A 31 -10.26 -61.88 -77.18
CA HIS A 31 -9.07 -61.07 -76.90
C HIS A 31 -9.26 -59.54 -76.83
N GLY A 32 -9.33 -59.07 -75.60
CA GLY A 32 -9.09 -57.67 -75.23
C GLY A 32 -8.69 -57.52 -73.76
N PHE A 33 -7.96 -58.49 -73.19
CA PHE A 33 -7.28 -58.26 -71.92
C PHE A 33 -6.18 -57.22 -72.15
N TYR A 34 -6.50 -55.94 -71.97
CA TYR A 34 -5.51 -54.88 -72.03
C TYR A 34 -4.66 -54.95 -70.77
N VAL A 35 -3.44 -55.46 -70.93
CA VAL A 35 -2.39 -55.39 -69.92
C VAL A 35 -2.01 -53.91 -69.80
N PRO A 36 -2.15 -53.26 -68.62
CA PRO A 36 -1.69 -51.90 -68.46
C PRO A 36 -0.18 -51.86 -68.72
N ILE A 37 0.26 -50.94 -69.58
CA ILE A 37 1.69 -50.67 -69.79
C ILE A 37 2.34 -50.46 -68.41
N GLU A 38 3.55 -50.98 -68.24
CA GLU A 38 4.30 -51.02 -66.97
C GLU A 38 4.37 -49.63 -66.28
N LYS A 39 4.41 -48.57 -67.09
CA LYS A 39 4.32 -47.16 -66.66
C LYS A 39 3.01 -46.81 -65.94
N THR A 40 1.87 -47.30 -66.42
CA THR A 40 0.55 -47.10 -65.80
C THR A 40 0.44 -47.82 -64.47
N LYS A 41 0.94 -49.05 -64.35
CA LYS A 41 0.99 -49.77 -63.06
C LYS A 41 1.85 -49.05 -62.05
N LYS A 42 3.00 -48.52 -62.49
CA LYS A 42 3.90 -47.72 -61.64
C LYS A 42 3.22 -46.44 -61.15
N ALA A 43 2.53 -45.71 -62.03
CA ALA A 43 1.76 -44.51 -61.65
C ALA A 43 0.65 -44.80 -60.63
N ILE A 44 -0.08 -45.90 -60.79
CA ILE A 44 -1.12 -46.33 -59.84
C ILE A 44 -0.51 -46.67 -58.46
N ASN A 45 0.62 -47.38 -58.44
CA ASN A 45 1.30 -47.70 -57.18
C ASN A 45 1.84 -46.45 -56.48
N ILE A 46 2.40 -45.49 -57.23
CA ILE A 46 2.82 -44.19 -56.70
C ILE A 46 1.62 -43.44 -56.11
N LEU A 47 0.49 -43.40 -56.82
CA LEU A 47 -0.73 -42.75 -56.34
C LEU A 47 -1.22 -43.39 -55.04
N LYS A 48 -1.28 -44.73 -54.97
CA LYS A 48 -1.66 -45.46 -53.74
C LYS A 48 -0.72 -45.17 -52.59
N GLU A 49 0.59 -45.18 -52.82
CA GLU A 49 1.60 -44.89 -51.79
C GLU A 49 1.42 -43.47 -51.25
N LEU A 50 1.21 -42.48 -52.13
CA LEU A 50 0.99 -41.10 -51.71
C LEU A 50 -0.32 -40.96 -50.94
N LEU A 51 -1.43 -41.50 -51.42
CA LEU A 51 -2.73 -41.43 -50.73
C LEU A 51 -2.75 -42.10 -49.35
N SER A 52 -1.81 -43.01 -49.07
CA SER A 52 -1.66 -43.61 -47.74
C SER A 52 -1.01 -42.68 -46.69
N LYS A 53 -0.42 -41.56 -47.11
CA LYS A 53 0.29 -40.62 -46.24
C LYS A 53 -0.66 -39.57 -45.66
N LYS A 54 -0.32 -39.04 -44.47
CA LYS A 54 -1.03 -37.89 -43.89
C LYS A 54 -0.96 -36.69 -44.83
N PHE A 55 -2.05 -35.94 -44.94
CA PHE A 55 -2.17 -34.79 -45.84
C PHE A 55 -1.00 -33.79 -45.79
N PRO A 56 -0.49 -33.36 -44.61
CA PRO A 56 0.63 -32.42 -44.54
C PRO A 56 1.91 -32.96 -45.19
N LEU A 57 2.09 -34.28 -45.18
CA LEU A 57 3.23 -34.94 -45.82
C LEU A 57 3.16 -34.90 -47.35
N LEU A 58 1.97 -34.69 -47.92
CA LEU A 58 1.75 -34.52 -49.35
C LEU A 58 2.06 -33.11 -49.84
N LEU A 59 2.00 -32.12 -48.94
CA LEU A 59 2.30 -30.72 -49.25
C LEU A 59 3.78 -30.45 -49.47
N HIS A 60 4.67 -31.38 -49.08
CA HIS A 60 6.09 -31.28 -49.39
C HIS A 60 6.29 -31.08 -50.90
N PRO A 61 7.07 -30.08 -51.36
CA PRO A 61 7.14 -29.70 -52.77
C PRO A 61 7.37 -30.88 -53.72
N GLY A 62 8.33 -31.76 -53.38
CA GLY A 62 8.62 -32.96 -54.18
C GLY A 62 7.47 -33.97 -54.25
N ARG A 63 6.66 -34.13 -53.20
CA ARG A 63 5.54 -35.09 -53.19
C ARG A 63 4.29 -34.51 -53.83
N SER A 64 4.06 -33.21 -53.65
CA SER A 64 2.97 -32.47 -54.29
C SER A 64 3.13 -32.51 -55.81
N ILE A 65 4.35 -32.24 -56.32
CA ILE A 65 4.67 -32.34 -57.76
C ILE A 65 4.41 -33.76 -58.27
N VAL A 66 4.98 -34.78 -57.61
CA VAL A 66 4.80 -36.18 -58.01
C VAL A 66 3.33 -36.59 -58.00
N LEU A 67 2.53 -36.16 -57.02
CA LEU A 67 1.10 -36.45 -56.95
C LEU A 67 0.34 -35.80 -58.12
N LYS A 68 0.58 -34.52 -58.38
CA LYS A 68 -0.05 -33.77 -59.48
C LYS A 68 0.32 -34.36 -60.84
N ASP A 69 1.58 -34.66 -61.06
CA ASP A 69 2.06 -35.22 -62.32
C ASP A 69 1.52 -36.64 -62.54
N THR A 70 1.44 -37.45 -61.47
CA THR A 70 0.83 -38.78 -61.51
C THR A 70 -0.66 -38.70 -61.85
N LEU A 71 -1.41 -37.78 -61.23
CA LEU A 71 -2.83 -37.57 -61.52
C LEU A 71 -3.06 -37.05 -62.94
N LYS A 72 -2.27 -36.08 -63.40
CA LYS A 72 -2.32 -35.56 -64.79
C LYS A 72 -2.00 -36.64 -65.81
N TYR A 73 -0.98 -37.47 -65.56
CA TYR A 73 -0.64 -38.61 -66.41
C TYR A 73 -1.81 -39.60 -66.53
N LEU A 74 -2.43 -39.97 -65.41
CA LEU A 74 -3.55 -40.93 -65.37
C LEU A 74 -4.82 -40.38 -66.04
N LEU A 75 -5.07 -39.07 -65.98
CA LEU A 75 -6.19 -38.42 -66.67
C LEU A 75 -6.02 -38.42 -68.20
N ASN A 76 -4.78 -38.26 -68.68
CA ASN A 76 -4.43 -38.13 -70.09
C ASN A 76 -4.20 -39.48 -70.82
N LEU A 77 -4.43 -40.62 -70.17
CA LEU A 77 -4.30 -41.93 -70.81
C LEU A 77 -5.27 -42.09 -71.99
N PRO A 78 -4.82 -42.67 -73.13
CA PRO A 78 -5.65 -42.86 -74.32
C PRO A 78 -6.72 -43.93 -74.06
N GLN A 79 -7.84 -43.89 -74.81
CA GLN A 79 -9.05 -44.71 -74.54
C GLN A 79 -8.79 -46.23 -74.48
N ASN A 80 -7.76 -46.69 -75.17
CA ASN A 80 -7.30 -48.07 -75.23
C ASN A 80 -6.51 -48.54 -74.00
N GLU A 81 -5.94 -47.63 -73.19
CA GLU A 81 -5.19 -47.94 -71.95
C GLU A 81 -5.76 -47.23 -70.72
N GLY A 82 -6.86 -46.52 -70.92
CA GLY A 82 -7.37 -45.51 -70.03
C GLY A 82 -8.45 -46.01 -69.08
N PHE A 83 -8.58 -45.28 -67.99
CA PHE A 83 -9.70 -45.40 -67.08
C PHE A 83 -11.04 -45.08 -67.74
N CYS A 84 -12.13 -45.72 -67.27
CA CYS A 84 -13.48 -45.37 -67.68
C CYS A 84 -13.79 -43.90 -67.32
N MET A 85 -14.78 -43.30 -68.00
CA MET A 85 -15.16 -41.90 -67.79
C MET A 85 -15.47 -41.58 -66.32
N THR A 86 -16.11 -42.50 -65.60
CA THR A 86 -16.39 -42.37 -64.17
C THR A 86 -15.11 -42.25 -63.36
N THR A 87 -14.12 -43.11 -63.61
CA THR A 87 -12.85 -43.10 -62.87
C THR A 87 -12.01 -41.87 -63.22
N LYS A 88 -12.02 -41.41 -64.48
CA LYS A 88 -11.39 -40.14 -64.85
C LYS A 88 -12.01 -38.94 -64.14
N SER A 89 -13.34 -38.92 -64.02
CA SER A 89 -14.07 -37.88 -63.25
C SER A 89 -13.63 -37.85 -61.78
N GLU A 90 -13.51 -39.02 -61.13
CA GLU A 90 -13.04 -39.10 -59.75
C GLU A 90 -11.57 -38.68 -59.58
N LEU A 91 -10.69 -39.05 -60.52
CA LEU A 91 -9.29 -38.58 -60.51
C LEU A 91 -9.20 -37.06 -60.71
N GLN A 92 -10.07 -36.48 -61.52
CA GLN A 92 -10.12 -35.05 -61.75
C GLN A 92 -10.60 -34.30 -60.50
N LYS A 93 -11.64 -34.81 -59.83
CA LYS A 93 -12.08 -34.30 -58.52
C LYS A 93 -10.96 -34.37 -57.49
N LEU A 94 -10.26 -35.51 -57.41
CA LEU A 94 -9.15 -35.68 -56.48
C LEU A 94 -8.03 -34.64 -56.71
N LEU A 95 -7.69 -34.36 -57.96
CA LEU A 95 -6.72 -33.31 -58.30
C LEU A 95 -7.20 -31.92 -57.87
N GLN A 96 -8.45 -31.57 -58.17
CA GLN A 96 -9.05 -30.29 -57.76
C GLN A 96 -9.10 -30.14 -56.24
N CYS A 97 -9.56 -31.16 -55.53
CA CYS A 97 -9.59 -31.18 -54.07
C CYS A 97 -8.19 -31.05 -53.49
N PHE A 98 -7.19 -31.74 -54.05
CA PHE A 98 -5.81 -31.62 -53.57
C PHE A 98 -5.27 -30.21 -53.75
N GLU A 99 -5.50 -29.57 -54.89
CA GLU A 99 -5.08 -28.19 -55.14
C GLU A 99 -5.76 -27.20 -54.19
N GLN A 100 -7.08 -27.34 -54.00
CA GLN A 100 -7.85 -26.50 -53.09
C GLN A 100 -7.40 -26.69 -51.63
N TRP A 101 -7.40 -27.93 -51.13
CA TRP A 101 -7.03 -28.22 -49.75
C TRP A 101 -5.58 -27.90 -49.44
N SER A 102 -4.67 -27.91 -50.42
CA SER A 102 -3.29 -27.48 -50.21
C SER A 102 -3.22 -26.01 -49.82
N VAL A 103 -3.99 -25.16 -50.51
CA VAL A 103 -4.05 -23.72 -50.22
C VAL A 103 -4.77 -23.48 -48.88
N GLU A 104 -5.91 -24.13 -48.68
CA GLU A 104 -6.68 -23.99 -47.43
C GLU A 104 -5.88 -24.46 -46.22
N TYR A 105 -5.14 -25.56 -46.33
CA TYR A 105 -4.30 -26.06 -45.25
C TYR A 105 -3.19 -25.07 -44.89
N HIS A 106 -2.45 -24.54 -45.88
CA HIS A 106 -1.39 -23.56 -45.59
C HIS A 106 -1.93 -22.29 -44.93
N ASN A 107 -3.10 -21.81 -45.38
CA ASN A 107 -3.76 -20.67 -44.76
C ASN A 107 -4.20 -20.98 -43.32
N ALA A 108 -4.81 -22.14 -43.09
CA ALA A 108 -5.27 -22.57 -41.77
C ALA A 108 -4.10 -22.79 -40.80
N ASP A 109 -3.00 -23.38 -41.26
CA ASP A 109 -1.79 -23.58 -40.47
C ASP A 109 -1.15 -22.23 -40.09
N GLY A 110 -1.04 -21.30 -41.04
CA GLY A 110 -0.60 -19.94 -40.79
C GLY A 110 -1.46 -19.22 -39.75
N LEU A 111 -2.79 -19.21 -39.94
CA LEU A 111 -3.71 -18.61 -38.98
C LEU A 111 -3.63 -19.27 -37.59
N SER A 112 -3.47 -20.59 -37.52
CA SER A 112 -3.33 -21.31 -36.26
C SER A 112 -2.07 -20.91 -35.51
N THR A 113 -0.93 -20.80 -36.20
CA THR A 113 0.35 -20.37 -35.60
C THR A 113 0.30 -18.92 -35.12
N THR A 114 -0.28 -18.02 -35.91
CA THR A 114 -0.49 -16.62 -35.52
C THR A 114 -1.40 -16.52 -34.30
N ALA A 115 -2.57 -17.17 -34.34
CA ALA A 115 -3.52 -17.16 -33.23
C ALA A 115 -2.91 -17.71 -31.94
N LYS A 116 -2.11 -18.78 -32.02
CA LYS A 116 -1.39 -19.33 -30.85
C LYS A 116 -0.41 -18.32 -30.26
N THR A 117 0.30 -17.58 -31.11
CA THR A 117 1.27 -16.56 -30.68
C THR A 117 0.55 -15.37 -30.04
N GLU A 118 -0.51 -14.87 -30.67
CA GLU A 118 -1.31 -13.76 -30.15
C GLU A 118 -2.00 -14.12 -28.82
N LEU A 119 -2.53 -15.34 -28.68
CA LEU A 119 -3.10 -15.82 -27.42
C LEU A 119 -2.05 -15.92 -26.30
N SER A 120 -0.82 -16.37 -26.63
CA SER A 120 0.28 -16.40 -25.67
C SER A 120 0.64 -14.99 -25.19
N ASN A 121 0.79 -14.05 -26.13
CA ASN A 121 1.10 -12.66 -25.82
C ASN A 121 -0.01 -11.99 -25.00
N ALA A 122 -1.28 -12.25 -25.34
CA ALA A 122 -2.42 -11.73 -24.59
C ALA A 122 -2.43 -12.27 -23.15
N SER A 123 -2.13 -13.56 -22.96
CA SER A 123 -2.03 -14.14 -21.63
C SER A 123 -0.89 -13.54 -20.79
N GLU A 124 0.25 -13.24 -21.41
CA GLU A 124 1.37 -12.59 -20.74
C GLU A 124 0.98 -11.18 -20.27
N VAL A 125 0.41 -10.37 -21.17
CA VAL A 125 -0.07 -9.02 -20.85
C VAL A 125 -1.13 -9.03 -19.75
N MET A 126 -2.02 -10.03 -19.73
CA MET A 126 -3.02 -10.16 -18.65
C MET A 126 -2.37 -10.45 -17.30
N ASN A 127 -1.35 -11.30 -17.26
CA ASN A 127 -0.62 -11.60 -16.03
C ASN A 127 0.14 -10.37 -15.53
N ASP A 128 0.79 -9.63 -16.43
CA ASP A 128 1.49 -8.39 -16.09
C ASP A 128 0.52 -7.33 -15.56
N LEU A 129 -0.67 -7.21 -16.16
CA LEU A 129 -1.71 -6.30 -15.68
C LEU A 129 -2.20 -6.70 -14.29
N GLU A 130 -2.40 -7.99 -14.02
CA GLU A 130 -2.78 -8.46 -12.69
C GLU A 130 -1.70 -8.16 -11.64
N ALA A 131 -0.42 -8.34 -11.99
CA ALA A 131 0.70 -7.97 -11.13
C ALA A 131 0.74 -6.46 -10.86
N ASN A 132 0.56 -5.64 -11.90
CA ASN A 132 0.52 -4.18 -11.77
C ASN A 132 -0.63 -3.70 -10.88
N VAL A 133 -1.83 -4.28 -11.00
CA VAL A 133 -2.98 -3.96 -10.13
C VAL A 133 -2.68 -4.30 -8.67
N LYS A 134 -2.02 -5.42 -8.40
CA LYS A 134 -1.62 -5.79 -7.03
C LYS A 134 -0.62 -4.79 -6.45
N GLU A 135 0.41 -4.44 -7.21
CA GLU A 135 1.42 -3.47 -6.80
C GLU A 135 0.80 -2.08 -6.53
N PHE A 136 -0.10 -1.62 -7.40
CA PHE A 136 -0.83 -0.38 -7.21
C PHE A 136 -1.61 -0.35 -5.89
N HIS A 137 -2.30 -1.44 -5.55
CA HIS A 137 -3.03 -1.55 -4.29
C HIS A 137 -2.12 -1.60 -3.05
N GLU A 138 -0.89 -2.10 -3.18
CA GLU A 138 0.10 -2.03 -2.10
C GLU A 138 0.59 -0.60 -1.89
N MET A 139 0.87 0.12 -2.98
CA MET A 139 1.27 1.53 -2.94
C MET A 139 0.19 2.43 -2.36
N ASP A 140 -1.08 2.21 -2.72
CA ASP A 140 -2.23 2.97 -2.17
C ASP A 140 -2.36 2.80 -0.64
N LYS A 141 -2.14 1.57 -0.14
CA LYS A 141 -2.12 1.31 1.31
C LYS A 141 -0.95 2.01 2.01
N GLU A 142 0.22 2.04 1.37
CA GLU A 142 1.38 2.75 1.89
C GLU A 142 1.15 4.26 1.94
N GLU A 143 0.59 4.84 0.87
CA GLU A 143 0.21 6.25 0.81
C GLU A 143 -0.78 6.62 1.92
N MET A 144 -1.80 5.80 2.15
CA MET A 144 -2.76 6.01 3.24
C MET A 144 -2.10 5.95 4.62
N CYS A 145 -1.18 5.00 4.84
CA CYS A 145 -0.42 4.88 6.08
C CYS A 145 0.45 6.12 6.33
N LEU A 146 1.17 6.58 5.30
CA LEU A 146 2.01 7.77 5.35
C LEU A 146 1.19 9.03 5.60
N SER A 147 0.04 9.18 4.95
CA SER A 147 -0.88 10.30 5.15
C SER A 147 -1.37 10.38 6.60
N ASN A 148 -1.79 9.25 7.18
CA ASN A 148 -2.20 9.20 8.59
C ASN A 148 -1.04 9.56 9.54
N LYS A 149 0.16 9.03 9.28
CA LYS A 149 1.36 9.36 10.05
C LYS A 149 1.69 10.84 9.99
N LEU A 150 1.55 11.46 8.81
CA LEU A 150 1.79 12.88 8.59
C LEU A 150 0.86 13.74 9.46
N VAL A 151 -0.44 13.42 9.47
CA VAL A 151 -1.44 14.13 10.31
C VAL A 151 -1.06 14.03 11.79
N CYS A 152 -0.71 12.83 12.28
CA CYS A 152 -0.29 12.65 13.68
C CYS A 152 0.97 13.47 14.02
N LEU A 153 1.95 13.53 13.11
CA LEU A 153 3.18 14.29 13.31
C LEU A 153 2.92 15.79 13.31
N GLN A 154 2.05 16.30 12.43
CA GLN A 154 1.65 17.70 12.39
C GLN A 154 0.96 18.12 13.69
N GLU A 155 0.06 17.29 14.20
CA GLU A 155 -0.61 17.56 15.48
C GLU A 155 0.36 17.52 16.67
N ARG A 156 1.31 16.57 16.67
CA ARG A 156 2.36 16.53 17.70
C ARG A 156 3.27 17.76 17.64
N LYS A 157 3.62 18.23 16.44
CA LYS A 157 4.40 19.46 16.24
C LYS A 157 3.67 20.65 16.86
N ARG A 158 2.38 20.84 16.55
CA ARG A 158 1.56 21.92 17.09
C ARG A 158 1.55 21.94 18.63
N LYS A 159 1.35 20.78 19.27
CA LYS A 159 1.38 20.67 20.74
C LYS A 159 2.73 21.03 21.35
N LEU A 160 3.83 20.69 20.67
CA LEU A 160 5.16 21.05 21.13
C LEU A 160 5.42 22.56 20.99
N GLU A 161 4.96 23.17 19.91
CA GLU A 161 5.04 24.63 19.71
C GLU A 161 4.26 25.39 20.81
N GLU A 162 3.08 24.92 21.18
CA GLU A 162 2.29 25.48 22.30
C GLU A 162 3.03 25.36 23.65
N GLN A 163 3.66 24.21 23.91
CA GLN A 163 4.45 24.02 25.14
C GLN A 163 5.68 24.92 25.19
N ILE A 164 6.36 25.11 24.07
CA ILE A 164 7.51 26.02 23.96
C ILE A 164 7.09 27.45 24.31
N GLU A 165 5.93 27.90 23.81
CA GLU A 165 5.43 29.25 24.10
C GLU A 165 5.14 29.45 25.59
N ILE A 166 4.50 28.47 26.23
CA ILE A 166 4.23 28.51 27.68
C ILE A 166 5.55 28.61 28.48
N ILE A 167 6.54 27.77 28.14
CA ILE A 167 7.84 27.77 28.81
C ILE A 167 8.55 29.12 28.61
N ASN A 168 8.48 29.71 27.41
CA ASN A 168 9.07 31.02 27.14
C ASN A 168 8.45 32.12 28.01
N ILE A 169 7.13 32.10 28.19
CA ILE A 169 6.43 33.03 29.10
C ILE A 169 6.91 32.86 30.55
N GLU A 170 7.07 31.63 31.02
CA GLU A 170 7.57 31.33 32.36
C GLU A 170 9.03 31.76 32.58
N ILE A 171 9.88 31.55 31.58
CA ILE A 171 11.28 32.03 31.59
C ILE A 171 11.30 33.55 31.70
N ALA A 172 10.50 34.25 30.89
CA ALA A 172 10.43 35.71 30.92
C ALA A 172 9.92 36.24 32.27
N LYS A 173 8.91 35.58 32.84
CA LYS A 173 8.39 35.91 34.19
C LYS A 173 9.46 35.71 35.26
N SER A 174 10.15 34.58 35.22
CA SER A 174 11.22 34.23 36.18
C SER A 174 12.42 35.18 36.06
N ALA A 175 12.78 35.58 34.85
CA ALA A 175 13.82 36.58 34.61
C ALA A 175 13.46 37.94 35.24
N LYS A 176 12.22 38.43 35.02
CA LYS A 176 11.74 39.67 35.65
C LYS A 176 11.77 39.60 37.17
N GLU A 177 11.40 38.46 37.75
CA GLU A 177 11.39 38.29 39.20
C GLU A 177 12.81 38.24 39.78
N LYS A 178 13.73 37.54 39.11
CA LYS A 178 15.15 37.54 39.45
C LYS A 178 15.71 38.96 39.50
N ASP A 179 15.36 39.80 38.53
CA ASP A 179 15.83 41.19 38.48
C ASP A 179 15.28 42.03 39.64
N LYS A 180 14.01 41.86 40.01
CA LYS A 180 13.44 42.52 41.21
C LYS A 180 14.14 42.09 42.49
N VAL A 181 14.37 40.79 42.66
CA VAL A 181 15.09 40.24 43.81
C VAL A 181 16.52 40.81 43.85
N GLY A 182 17.18 40.89 42.70
CA GLY A 182 18.50 41.52 42.56
C GLY A 182 18.51 42.97 43.03
N LYS A 183 17.55 43.79 42.56
CA LYS A 183 17.39 45.18 43.02
C LYS A 183 17.18 45.27 44.52
N ARG A 184 16.27 44.44 45.07
CA ARG A 184 15.97 44.44 46.51
C ARG A 184 17.18 44.03 47.36
N LYS A 185 17.96 43.04 46.91
CA LYS A 185 19.20 42.63 47.57
C LYS A 185 20.20 43.78 47.66
N THR A 186 20.34 44.56 46.58
CA THR A 186 21.22 45.75 46.55
C THR A 186 20.74 46.84 47.52
N GLU A 187 19.44 47.14 47.55
CA GLU A 187 18.86 48.12 48.49
C GLU A 187 19.07 47.72 49.96
N LEU A 188 18.84 46.44 50.28
CA LEU A 188 19.05 45.91 51.63
C LEU A 188 20.52 46.00 52.04
N TYR A 189 21.45 45.69 51.12
CA TYR A 189 22.87 45.81 51.38
C TYR A 189 23.27 47.26 51.69
N GLN A 190 22.80 48.23 50.89
CA GLN A 190 23.09 49.64 51.11
C GLN A 190 22.53 50.15 52.43
N THR A 191 21.27 49.79 52.75
CA THR A 191 20.64 50.11 54.04
C THR A 191 21.43 49.51 55.21
N GLY A 192 21.85 48.24 55.09
CA GLY A 192 22.65 47.57 56.11
C GLY A 192 24.01 48.24 56.34
N LYS A 193 24.66 48.72 55.27
CA LYS A 193 25.92 49.47 55.35
C LYS A 193 25.75 50.77 56.15
N GLU A 194 24.70 51.53 55.88
CA GLU A 194 24.40 52.78 56.60
C GLU A 194 24.06 52.54 58.08
N LEU A 195 23.23 51.52 58.36
CA LEU A 195 22.89 51.14 59.74
C LEU A 195 24.12 50.68 60.52
N LYS A 196 25.02 49.91 59.89
CA LYS A 196 26.28 49.51 60.51
C LYS A 196 27.13 50.72 60.88
N SER A 197 27.30 51.68 59.96
CA SER A 197 28.04 52.92 60.22
C SER A 197 27.44 53.67 61.42
N LYS A 198 26.13 53.91 61.42
CA LYS A 198 25.44 54.58 62.54
C LYS A 198 25.64 53.86 63.86
N ARG A 199 25.57 52.52 63.86
CA ARG A 199 25.80 51.72 65.06
C ARG A 199 27.23 51.86 65.54
N ASP A 200 28.21 51.79 64.64
CA ASP A 200 29.63 51.95 64.97
C ASP A 200 29.90 53.34 65.58
N ASP A 201 29.33 54.41 65.01
CA ASP A 201 29.45 55.78 65.52
C ASP A 201 28.83 55.95 66.93
N LEU A 202 27.65 55.37 67.17
CA LEU A 202 27.01 55.40 68.48
C LEU A 202 27.80 54.62 69.53
N MET A 203 28.35 53.46 69.14
CA MET A 203 29.11 52.58 70.03
C MET A 203 30.37 53.25 70.59
N ILE A 204 30.97 54.20 69.86
CA ILE A 204 32.11 55.00 70.35
C ILE A 204 31.72 55.78 71.61
N ASN A 205 30.50 56.31 71.67
CA ASN A 205 30.03 57.15 72.77
C ASN A 205 29.46 56.37 73.96
N VAL A 206 29.11 55.09 73.78
CA VAL A 206 28.45 54.28 74.82
C VAL A 206 29.23 54.25 76.14
N PRO A 207 30.57 54.05 76.19
CA PRO A 207 31.31 54.05 77.46
C PRO A 207 31.21 55.39 78.19
N ARG A 208 31.37 56.50 77.46
CA ARG A 208 31.24 57.86 78.02
C ARG A 208 29.83 58.08 78.59
N LEU A 209 28.80 57.78 77.81
CA LEU A 209 27.40 57.95 78.23
C LEU A 209 27.05 57.09 79.45
N LYS A 210 27.57 55.86 79.53
CA LYS A 210 27.41 55.00 80.73
C LYS A 210 28.07 55.62 81.96
N ALA A 211 29.29 56.15 81.82
CA ALA A 211 29.99 56.81 82.93
C ALA A 211 29.25 58.08 83.39
N GLU A 212 28.80 58.91 82.45
CA GLU A 212 27.99 60.10 82.71
C GLU A 212 26.68 59.76 83.42
N GLN A 213 25.98 58.70 82.98
CA GLN A 213 24.76 58.23 83.62
C GLN A 213 25.00 57.80 85.08
N VAL A 214 26.08 57.06 85.34
CA VAL A 214 26.44 56.63 86.71
C VAL A 214 26.73 57.86 87.59
N LEU A 215 27.49 58.83 87.08
CA LEU A 215 27.80 60.05 87.82
C LEU A 215 26.54 60.89 88.08
N ALA A 216 25.67 61.03 87.08
CA ALA A 216 24.41 61.76 87.19
C ALA A 216 23.48 61.12 88.24
N ASN A 217 23.33 59.79 88.21
CA ASN A 217 22.55 59.05 89.21
C ASN A 217 23.12 59.26 90.62
N LYS A 218 24.44 59.09 90.80
CA LYS A 218 25.09 59.31 92.11
C LYS A 218 24.87 60.73 92.63
N THR A 219 24.95 61.72 91.75
CA THR A 219 24.75 63.13 92.09
C THR A 219 23.30 63.38 92.50
N ARG A 220 22.33 62.88 91.72
CA ARG A 220 20.91 62.95 92.04
C ARG A 220 20.61 62.30 93.39
N ASP A 221 21.03 61.07 93.60
CA ASP A 221 20.78 60.32 94.83
C ASP A 221 21.38 61.04 96.05
N ASN A 222 22.57 61.65 95.90
CA ASN A 222 23.17 62.48 96.95
C ASN A 222 22.37 63.75 97.25
N ILE A 223 21.90 64.46 96.22
CA ILE A 223 21.05 65.66 96.38
C ILE A 223 19.74 65.28 97.08
N GLU A 224 19.09 64.20 96.67
CA GLU A 224 17.86 63.71 97.29
C GLU A 224 18.06 63.36 98.77
N ALA A 225 19.18 62.70 99.11
CA ALA A 225 19.53 62.37 100.49
C ALA A 225 19.80 63.62 101.34
N GLU A 226 20.56 64.59 100.84
CA GLU A 226 20.83 65.85 101.54
C GLU A 226 19.56 66.70 101.71
N TRP A 227 18.72 66.77 100.68
CA TRP A 227 17.42 67.44 100.77
C TRP A 227 16.52 66.80 101.84
N PHE A 228 16.47 65.48 101.90
CA PHE A 228 15.71 64.76 102.93
C PHE A 228 16.26 65.01 104.34
N LYS A 229 17.59 65.11 104.52
CA LYS A 229 18.20 65.53 105.80
C LYS A 229 17.78 66.94 106.18
N LEU A 230 17.85 67.89 105.26
CA LEU A 230 17.43 69.28 105.48
C LEU A 230 15.94 69.35 105.85
N GLN A 231 15.07 68.62 105.13
CA GLN A 231 13.65 68.51 105.47
C GLN A 231 13.45 68.02 106.92
N LYS A 232 14.14 66.94 107.32
CA LYS A 232 14.06 66.44 108.70
C LYS A 232 14.49 67.46 109.76
N GLN A 233 15.48 68.28 109.47
CA GLN A 233 15.95 69.32 110.39
C GLN A 233 14.99 70.51 110.47
N PHE A 234 14.50 70.99 109.31
CA PHE A 234 13.75 72.24 109.23
C PHE A 234 12.24 72.07 109.43
N ILE A 235 11.64 70.92 109.07
CA ILE A 235 10.19 70.70 109.28
C ILE A 235 9.78 70.89 110.75
N PRO A 236 10.48 70.30 111.74
CA PRO A 236 10.15 70.51 113.15
C PRO A 236 10.40 71.95 113.63
N LEU A 237 11.46 72.61 113.12
CA LEU A 237 11.76 74.01 113.46
C LEU A 237 10.68 74.96 112.94
N VAL A 238 10.27 74.79 111.68
CA VAL A 238 9.18 75.55 111.06
C VAL A 238 7.85 75.29 111.77
N ALA A 239 7.55 74.03 112.09
CA ALA A 239 6.36 73.68 112.87
C ALA A 239 6.37 74.34 114.26
N ARG A 240 7.51 74.34 114.96
CA ARG A 240 7.66 74.96 116.27
C ARG A 240 7.48 76.49 116.23
N VAL A 241 8.02 77.15 115.20
CA VAL A 241 7.81 78.60 114.96
C VAL A 241 6.34 78.90 114.65
N ALA A 242 5.67 78.05 113.85
CA ALA A 242 4.25 78.19 113.55
C ALA A 242 3.36 77.95 114.79
N SER A 243 3.69 76.98 115.64
CA SER A 243 2.94 76.69 116.89
C SER A 243 3.16 77.72 118.00
N SER A 244 4.27 78.47 117.97
CA SER A 244 4.56 79.54 118.94
C SER A 244 3.84 80.86 118.61
N SER A 245 3.19 80.93 117.44
CA SER A 245 2.45 82.11 116.95
C SER A 245 0.91 81.98 117.09
N LEU A 246 0.40 80.96 117.78
CA LEU A 246 -1.03 80.81 118.09
C LEU A 246 -1.31 81.30 119.53
N PRO A 247 -2.04 82.41 119.75
CA PRO A 247 -2.44 82.83 121.09
C PRO A 247 -3.48 81.87 121.69
N PRO A 248 -3.53 81.68 123.03
CA PRO A 248 -4.57 80.89 123.67
C PRO A 248 -5.93 81.56 123.47
N GLN A 249 -6.91 80.80 122.99
CA GLN A 249 -8.32 81.15 123.16
C GLN A 249 -8.64 81.21 124.65
N ALA A 250 -8.98 82.39 125.15
CA ALA A 250 -9.64 82.57 126.44
C ALA A 250 -11.13 82.81 126.20
N SER A 251 -11.94 81.89 126.74
CA SER A 251 -13.40 81.97 126.85
C SER A 251 -13.82 82.86 128.02
N HIS A 252 -14.84 83.70 127.74
CA HIS A 252 -15.92 84.20 128.59
C HIS A 252 -15.62 84.96 129.90
N ALA A 253 -15.92 86.26 129.89
CA ALA A 253 -17.04 86.91 130.61
C ALA A 253 -17.17 88.38 130.16
#